data_AF-A0A7C1N5B7-F1
#
_entry.id   AF-A0A7C1N5B7-F1
#
_cell.length_a   1.000
_cell.length_b   1.000
_cell.length_c   1.000
_cell.angle_alpha   90.00
_cell.angle_beta   90.00
_cell.angle_gamma   90.00
#
_symmetry.space_group_name_H-M   'P 1'
#
loop_
_entity.id
_entity.type
_entity.pdbx_description
1 polymer ?
#
loop_
_entity_poly.entity_id
_entity_poly.type
_entity_poly.pdbx_seq_one_letter_code
_entity_poly.pdbx_strand_id
1 'polypeptide(L)'
;MADIVGWEDKNGLSKERLTFLNSQIKKNQPNEDEIYFQVNGKTCVNLISIVNLKKLTNQLSVGNLIKASDKKPLKNRTRSGGWSYVHALPLLSIEKTIVKDQLYDEFEKSVSQSLKDDDESINDRLANAPKFPEKVQTISYDYRRNEDVVAAVLKRANGKCELCKLEAPFLKASNSSPYLEVHHWILLSEGGEDTVDNAGALCPNCHKEAHFGQNQEYIKSNKAIKTIG
;
A
#
# COMPACT_ATOMS: atom_id res chain seq x y z
N MET A 1 2.91 20.65 -7.60
CA MET A 1 1.73 21.54 -7.70
C MET A 1 2.03 22.60 -8.75
N ALA A 2 1.05 23.03 -9.53
CA ALA A 2 1.20 24.08 -10.53
C ALA A 2 -0.13 24.80 -10.71
N ASP A 3 -0.08 26.09 -11.01
CA ASP A 3 -1.27 26.87 -11.31
C ASP A 3 -1.43 26.91 -12.82
N ILE A 4 -2.58 26.45 -13.33
CA ILE A 4 -2.94 26.60 -14.74
C ILE A 4 -3.50 28.00 -14.92
N VAL A 5 -2.78 28.84 -15.66
CA VAL A 5 -3.13 30.26 -15.83
C VAL A 5 -3.64 30.60 -17.23
N GLY A 6 -3.57 29.64 -18.16
CA GLY A 6 -4.08 29.86 -19.50
C GLY A 6 -4.12 28.60 -20.34
N TRP A 7 -4.96 28.66 -21.37
CA TRP A 7 -5.05 27.69 -22.44
C TRP A 7 -5.24 28.43 -23.76
N GLU A 8 -4.49 28.04 -24.79
CA GLU A 8 -4.57 28.56 -26.16
C GLU A 8 -4.71 27.37 -27.14
N ASP A 9 -5.52 27.52 -28.20
CA ASP A 9 -5.49 26.59 -29.33
C ASP A 9 -4.27 26.90 -30.21
N LYS A 10 -3.38 25.92 -30.37
CA LYS A 10 -2.18 26.05 -31.20
C LYS A 10 -2.51 26.52 -32.62
N ASN A 11 -3.59 26.02 -33.21
CA ASN A 11 -3.96 26.35 -34.58
C ASN A 11 -4.41 27.82 -34.76
N GLY A 12 -4.75 28.50 -33.66
CA GLY A 12 -5.11 29.92 -33.65
C GLY A 12 -3.96 30.87 -33.33
N LEU A 13 -2.74 30.37 -33.12
CA LEU A 13 -1.60 31.22 -32.73
C LEU A 13 -1.15 32.12 -33.89
N SER A 14 -0.99 33.43 -33.60
CA SER A 14 -0.38 34.36 -34.56
C SER A 14 1.09 34.03 -34.78
N LYS A 15 1.64 34.45 -35.93
CA LYS A 15 3.07 34.30 -36.22
C LYS A 15 3.94 35.04 -35.21
N GLU A 16 3.52 36.22 -34.74
CA GLU A 16 4.28 36.95 -33.71
C GLU A 16 4.30 36.18 -32.40
N ARG A 17 3.15 35.63 -31.98
CA ARG A 17 3.04 34.85 -30.74
C ARG A 17 3.88 33.58 -30.80
N LEU A 18 3.85 32.84 -31.91
CA LEU A 18 4.66 31.64 -32.09
C LEU A 18 6.17 31.97 -32.02
N THR A 19 6.59 33.04 -32.70
CA THR A 19 7.99 33.50 -32.67
C THR A 19 8.42 33.87 -31.26
N PHE A 20 7.57 34.60 -30.54
CA PHE A 20 7.81 34.95 -29.14
C PHE A 20 7.97 33.69 -28.27
N LEU A 21 7.04 32.73 -28.37
CA LEU A 21 7.09 31.50 -27.57
C LEU A 21 8.34 30.68 -27.86
N ASN A 22 8.68 30.46 -29.14
CA ASN A 22 9.89 29.74 -29.53
C ASN A 22 11.17 30.43 -29.04
N SER A 23 11.21 31.77 -29.03
CA SER A 23 12.32 32.52 -28.45
C SER A 23 12.46 32.30 -26.94
N GLN A 24 11.34 32.22 -26.20
CA GLN A 24 11.35 31.93 -24.77
C GLN A 24 11.75 30.49 -24.46
N ILE A 25 11.36 29.52 -25.29
CA ILE A 25 11.78 28.13 -25.15
C ILE A 25 13.29 28.03 -25.33
N LYS A 26 13.84 28.54 -26.43
CA LYS A 26 15.31 28.54 -26.65
C LYS A 26 16.08 29.20 -25.52
N LYS A 27 15.57 30.31 -24.96
CA LYS A 27 16.23 31.03 -23.87
C LYS A 27 16.19 30.28 -22.53
N ASN A 28 15.04 29.69 -22.18
CA ASN A 28 14.81 29.16 -20.83
C ASN A 28 14.83 27.63 -20.74
N GLN A 29 14.76 26.94 -21.89
CA GLN A 29 14.71 25.48 -22.04
C GLN A 29 15.57 25.07 -23.26
N PRO A 30 16.90 25.25 -23.19
CA PRO A 30 17.79 25.13 -24.35
C PRO A 30 17.87 23.73 -24.97
N ASN A 31 17.40 22.70 -24.26
CA ASN A 31 17.38 21.31 -24.72
C ASN A 31 16.03 20.91 -25.35
N GLU A 32 15.05 21.81 -25.37
CA GLU A 32 13.73 21.57 -25.96
C GLU A 32 13.65 22.19 -27.36
N ASP A 33 12.90 21.54 -28.24
CA ASP A 33 12.61 22.03 -29.59
C ASP A 33 11.52 23.13 -29.58
N GLU A 34 11.31 23.73 -30.75
CA GLU A 34 10.23 24.69 -30.97
C GLU A 34 8.83 24.07 -30.80
N ILE A 35 7.81 24.91 -30.67
CA ILE A 35 6.42 24.43 -30.57
C ILE A 35 6.06 23.61 -31.82
N TYR A 36 5.81 22.33 -31.59
CA TYR A 36 5.32 21.41 -32.63
C TYR A 36 3.79 21.44 -32.74
N PHE A 37 3.32 21.27 -33.97
CA PHE A 37 1.89 21.23 -34.34
C PHE A 37 1.40 19.84 -34.71
N GLN A 38 2.31 18.92 -35.04
CA GLN A 38 1.98 17.54 -35.37
C GLN A 38 2.98 16.57 -34.76
N VAL A 39 2.48 15.42 -34.28
CA VAL A 39 3.29 14.28 -33.84
C VAL A 39 2.62 13.01 -34.34
N ASN A 40 3.38 12.15 -35.05
CA ASN A 40 2.89 10.88 -35.59
C ASN A 40 1.59 11.03 -36.41
N GLY A 41 1.53 12.08 -37.26
CA GLY A 41 0.36 12.36 -38.11
C GLY A 41 -0.87 12.90 -37.38
N LYS A 42 -0.78 13.20 -36.08
CA LYS A 42 -1.87 13.77 -35.29
C LYS A 42 -1.62 15.24 -34.99
N THR A 43 -2.62 16.07 -35.24
CA THR A 43 -2.59 17.50 -34.92
C THR A 43 -2.63 17.71 -33.41
N CYS A 44 -1.72 18.55 -32.92
CA CYS A 44 -1.65 18.96 -31.53
C CYS A 44 -2.36 20.30 -31.38
N VAL A 45 -3.41 20.34 -30.57
CA VAL A 45 -4.29 21.51 -30.45
C VAL A 45 -4.07 22.30 -29.16
N ASN A 46 -3.61 21.66 -28.09
CA ASN A 46 -3.57 22.29 -26.77
C ASN A 46 -2.21 22.93 -26.49
N LEU A 47 -2.20 24.22 -26.13
CA LEU A 47 -1.10 24.90 -25.46
C LEU A 47 -1.56 25.34 -24.07
N ILE A 48 -0.93 24.83 -23.01
CA ILE A 48 -1.30 25.13 -21.62
C ILE A 48 -0.20 25.98 -20.99
N SER A 49 -0.58 27.11 -20.42
CA SER A 49 0.31 27.97 -19.65
C SER A 49 0.20 27.64 -18.16
N ILE A 50 1.32 27.28 -17.55
CA ILE A 50 1.41 26.96 -16.13
C ILE A 50 2.45 27.84 -15.44
N VAL A 51 2.19 28.21 -14.19
CA VAL A 51 3.14 28.94 -13.33
C VAL A 51 3.26 28.23 -11.98
N ASN A 52 4.23 28.68 -11.17
CA ASN A 52 4.47 28.18 -9.82
C ASN A 52 4.64 26.64 -9.77
N LEU A 53 5.32 26.08 -10.78
CA LEU A 53 5.60 24.64 -10.84
C LEU A 53 6.50 24.23 -9.67
N LYS A 54 5.90 23.61 -8.67
CA LYS A 54 6.57 23.06 -7.49
C LYS A 54 6.69 21.55 -7.63
N LYS A 55 7.91 21.04 -7.49
CA LYS A 55 8.16 19.61 -7.32
C LYS A 55 7.40 19.13 -6.09
N LEU A 56 6.58 18.10 -6.24
CA LEU A 56 5.95 17.44 -5.10
C LEU A 56 7.00 16.57 -4.41
N THR A 57 7.17 16.75 -3.11
CA THR A 57 8.07 15.93 -2.27
C THR A 57 7.50 14.54 -2.07
N ASN A 58 6.18 14.42 -1.97
CA ASN A 58 5.46 13.16 -1.97
C ASN A 58 4.81 12.96 -3.34
N GLN A 59 5.39 12.08 -4.16
CA GLN A 59 4.75 11.66 -5.40
C GLN A 59 3.45 10.92 -5.07
N LEU A 60 2.32 11.50 -5.47
CA LEU A 60 1.06 10.80 -5.46
C LEU A 60 1.18 9.62 -6.43
N SER A 61 1.21 8.40 -5.90
CA SER A 61 1.08 7.20 -6.72
C SER A 61 -0.20 7.32 -7.54
N VAL A 62 -0.14 7.03 -8.84
CA VAL A 62 -1.35 6.96 -9.69
C VAL A 62 -2.36 5.94 -9.16
N GLY A 63 -1.90 4.93 -8.42
CA GLY A 63 -2.79 4.00 -7.70
C GLY A 63 -3.66 4.67 -6.63
N ASN A 64 -3.31 5.88 -6.20
CA ASN A 64 -4.08 6.67 -5.23
C ASN A 64 -5.11 7.59 -5.89
N LEU A 65 -5.35 7.44 -7.19
CA LEU A 65 -6.30 8.24 -7.96
C LEU A 65 -7.45 7.36 -8.44
N ILE A 66 -8.67 7.81 -8.23
CA ILE A 66 -9.89 7.17 -8.76
C ILE A 66 -10.35 7.98 -9.97
N LYS A 67 -10.69 7.31 -11.08
CA LYS A 67 -11.29 7.99 -12.24
C LYS A 67 -12.68 8.52 -11.90
N ALA A 68 -12.94 9.77 -12.25
CA ALA A 68 -14.27 10.38 -12.10
C ALA A 68 -15.34 9.68 -12.93
N SER A 69 -14.96 9.06 -14.06
CA SER A 69 -15.90 8.44 -15.01
C SER A 69 -16.50 7.13 -14.52
N ASP A 70 -15.67 6.22 -13.99
CA ASP A 70 -16.06 4.83 -13.67
C ASP A 70 -15.82 4.45 -12.20
N LYS A 71 -15.32 5.40 -11.39
CA LYS A 71 -14.97 5.21 -9.97
C LYS A 71 -13.99 4.05 -9.71
N LYS A 72 -13.26 3.59 -10.74
CA LYS A 72 -12.22 2.56 -10.59
C LYS A 72 -10.85 3.20 -10.34
N PRO A 73 -9.93 2.49 -9.65
CA PRO A 73 -8.55 2.94 -9.50
C PRO A 73 -7.89 3.19 -10.86
N LEU A 74 -7.07 4.25 -10.94
CA LEU A 74 -6.30 4.56 -12.13
C LEU A 74 -5.16 3.53 -12.25
N LYS A 75 -5.21 2.73 -13.33
CA LYS A 75 -4.16 1.75 -13.62
C LYS A 75 -2.85 2.44 -13.98
N ASN A 76 -1.71 1.80 -13.65
CA ASN A 76 -0.40 2.23 -14.15
C ASN A 76 -0.43 2.31 -15.68
N ARG A 77 -0.02 3.44 -16.22
CA ARG A 77 0.04 3.62 -17.66
C ARG A 77 1.22 2.86 -18.24
N THR A 78 0.98 2.15 -19.33
CA THR A 78 2.03 1.49 -20.14
C THR A 78 2.47 2.35 -21.33
N ARG A 79 1.72 3.41 -21.66
CA ARG A 79 2.04 4.39 -22.72
C ARG A 79 1.60 5.81 -22.33
N SER A 80 2.31 6.82 -22.83
CA SER A 80 1.96 8.24 -22.67
C SER A 80 0.78 8.64 -23.58
N GLY A 81 -0.03 9.61 -23.13
CA GLY A 81 -1.15 10.18 -23.91
C GLY A 81 -2.54 9.98 -23.29
N GLY A 82 -3.44 10.95 -23.46
CA GLY A 82 -4.82 10.95 -22.94
C GLY A 82 -4.95 11.53 -21.52
N TRP A 83 -6.05 12.21 -21.24
CA TRP A 83 -6.34 12.80 -19.92
C TRP A 83 -7.55 12.11 -19.31
N SER A 84 -7.61 12.06 -17.98
CA SER A 84 -8.77 11.55 -17.25
C SER A 84 -8.97 12.42 -16.03
N TYR A 85 -10.20 12.84 -15.79
CA TYR A 85 -10.57 13.46 -14.53
C TYR A 85 -10.45 12.42 -13.43
N VAL A 86 -9.78 12.80 -12.34
CA VAL A 86 -9.51 11.93 -11.21
C VAL A 86 -9.85 12.64 -9.91
N HIS A 87 -10.27 11.85 -8.93
CA HIS A 87 -10.34 12.25 -7.55
C HIS A 87 -9.20 11.57 -6.80
N ALA A 88 -8.62 12.26 -5.81
CA ALA A 88 -7.79 11.60 -4.82
C ALA A 88 -8.61 10.51 -4.12
N LEU A 89 -8.00 9.38 -3.76
CA LEU A 89 -8.62 8.46 -2.81
C LEU A 89 -9.07 9.26 -1.56
N PRO A 90 -10.25 8.97 -0.99
CA PRO A 90 -10.71 9.61 0.26
C PRO A 90 -9.73 9.51 1.44
N LEU A 91 -8.75 8.61 1.33
CA LEU A 91 -7.55 8.48 2.18
C LEU A 91 -6.55 9.65 2.07
N LEU A 92 -6.89 10.76 1.43
CA LEU A 92 -6.11 12.01 1.52
C LEU A 92 -6.89 13.12 2.24
N SER A 93 -8.10 12.79 2.72
CA SER A 93 -9.04 13.73 3.34
C SER A 93 -9.25 13.47 4.84
N ILE A 94 -8.70 12.39 5.40
CA ILE A 94 -8.81 12.10 6.84
C ILE A 94 -7.66 12.83 7.53
N GLU A 95 -8.00 13.89 8.29
CA GLU A 95 -7.06 14.82 8.93
C GLU A 95 -6.09 14.15 9.92
N LYS A 96 -6.34 12.89 10.29
CA LYS A 96 -5.51 12.14 11.24
C LYS A 96 -5.04 10.82 10.62
N THR A 97 -3.78 10.81 10.21
CA THR A 97 -3.05 9.59 9.83
C THR A 97 -2.31 9.07 11.06
N ILE A 98 -2.58 7.82 11.45
CA ILE A 98 -1.97 7.17 12.61
C ILE A 98 -1.09 5.99 12.13
N VAL A 99 0.01 5.69 12.81
CA VAL A 99 0.77 4.47 12.50
C VAL A 99 -0.05 3.27 12.96
N LYS A 100 -0.23 2.27 12.09
CA LYS A 100 -1.09 1.11 12.35
C LYS A 100 -0.74 0.39 13.66
N ASP A 101 0.56 0.23 13.93
CA ASP A 101 1.05 -0.43 15.14
C ASP A 101 0.70 0.37 16.40
N GLN A 102 0.81 1.70 16.35
CA GLN A 102 0.41 2.57 17.47
C GLN A 102 -1.09 2.42 17.79
N LEU A 103 -1.93 2.36 16.75
CA LEU A 103 -3.37 2.16 16.92
C LEU A 103 -3.66 0.82 17.62
N TYR A 104 -2.98 -0.27 17.22
CA TYR A 104 -3.14 -1.57 17.87
C TYR A 104 -2.63 -1.56 19.30
N ASP A 105 -1.47 -0.97 19.58
CA ASP A 105 -0.91 -0.89 20.93
C ASP A 105 -1.82 -0.10 21.89
N GLU A 106 -2.40 1.01 21.43
CA GLU A 106 -3.37 1.80 22.20
C GLU A 106 -4.66 1.01 22.45
N PHE A 107 -5.13 0.26 21.45
CA PHE A 107 -6.30 -0.59 21.58
C PHE A 107 -6.06 -1.72 22.59
N GLU A 108 -4.97 -2.46 22.48
CA GLU A 108 -4.62 -3.56 23.40
C GLU A 108 -4.45 -3.08 24.85
N LYS A 109 -3.85 -1.90 25.05
CA LYS A 109 -3.78 -1.25 26.37
C LYS A 109 -5.18 -0.94 26.91
N SER A 110 -6.05 -0.40 26.08
CA SER A 110 -7.44 -0.05 26.44
C SER A 110 -8.26 -1.30 26.78
N VAL A 111 -8.11 -2.37 26.00
CA VAL A 111 -8.72 -3.69 26.29
C VAL A 111 -8.19 -4.23 27.61
N SER A 112 -6.88 -4.21 27.82
CA SER A 112 -6.24 -4.68 29.07
C SER A 112 -6.69 -3.90 30.30
N GLN A 113 -7.00 -2.61 30.15
CA GLN A 113 -7.61 -1.81 31.22
C GLN A 113 -9.06 -2.22 31.44
N SER A 114 -9.86 -2.31 30.36
CA SER A 114 -11.27 -2.69 30.46
C SER A 114 -11.47 -4.08 31.05
N LEU A 115 -10.55 -5.03 30.83
CA LEU A 115 -10.59 -6.37 31.41
C LEU A 115 -10.36 -6.40 32.93
N LYS A 116 -9.89 -5.30 33.53
CA LYS A 116 -9.70 -5.17 34.99
C LYS A 116 -10.92 -4.58 35.68
N ASP A 117 -11.84 -4.00 34.92
CA ASP A 117 -13.07 -3.43 35.46
C ASP A 117 -14.13 -4.52 35.64
N ASP A 118 -15.13 -4.24 36.48
CA ASP A 118 -16.28 -5.10 36.67
C ASP A 118 -17.28 -5.02 35.51
N ASP A 119 -18.14 -6.03 35.41
CA ASP A 119 -19.14 -6.13 34.35
C ASP A 119 -20.15 -4.97 34.36
N GLU A 120 -20.48 -4.38 35.52
CA GLU A 120 -21.41 -3.25 35.59
C GLU A 120 -20.79 -2.01 34.94
N SER A 121 -19.55 -1.70 35.29
CA SER A 121 -18.76 -0.62 34.68
C SER A 121 -18.59 -0.80 33.16
N ILE A 122 -18.33 -2.03 32.69
CA ILE A 122 -18.22 -2.32 31.26
C ILE A 122 -19.56 -2.09 30.56
N ASN A 123 -20.65 -2.60 31.13
CA ASN A 123 -21.99 -2.50 30.53
C ASN A 123 -22.48 -1.05 30.45
N ASP A 124 -22.20 -0.21 31.46
CA ASP A 124 -22.51 1.22 31.40
C ASP A 124 -21.76 1.93 30.26
N ARG A 125 -20.47 1.63 30.07
CA ARG A 125 -19.70 2.15 28.92
C ARG A 125 -20.27 1.68 27.58
N LEU A 126 -20.65 0.41 27.48
CA LEU A 126 -21.25 -0.14 26.25
C LEU A 126 -22.61 0.48 25.92
N ALA A 127 -23.43 0.78 26.94
CA ALA A 127 -24.73 1.43 26.76
C ALA A 127 -24.60 2.85 26.19
N ASN A 128 -23.53 3.55 26.57
CA ASN A 128 -23.25 4.93 26.15
C ASN A 128 -22.33 5.02 24.91
N ALA A 129 -21.75 3.90 24.46
CA ALA A 129 -20.81 3.88 23.34
C ALA A 129 -21.51 4.07 21.98
N PRO A 130 -20.86 4.73 21.00
CA PRO A 130 -21.37 4.80 19.64
C PRO A 130 -21.39 3.39 19.02
N LYS A 131 -22.54 3.02 18.45
CA LYS A 131 -22.72 1.71 17.77
C LYS A 131 -21.85 1.54 16.53
N PHE A 132 -21.44 2.65 15.93
CA PHE A 132 -20.57 2.65 14.76
C PHE A 132 -19.21 3.23 15.14
N PRO A 133 -18.12 2.46 15.02
CA PRO A 133 -16.79 2.95 15.35
C PRO A 133 -16.37 4.05 14.36
N GLU A 134 -15.53 4.95 14.85
CA GLU A 134 -14.87 5.94 14.00
C GLU A 134 -13.95 5.26 12.98
N LYS A 135 -13.91 5.79 11.76
CA LYS A 135 -12.95 5.36 10.74
C LYS A 135 -11.68 6.17 10.85
N VAL A 136 -10.56 5.50 11.11
CA VAL A 136 -9.24 6.12 11.14
C VAL A 136 -8.40 5.67 9.94
N GLN A 137 -7.58 6.57 9.42
CA GLN A 137 -6.59 6.25 8.40
C GLN A 137 -5.30 5.79 9.06
N THR A 138 -4.81 4.62 8.64
CA THR A 138 -3.53 4.09 9.12
C THR A 138 -2.47 4.04 8.03
N ILE A 139 -1.20 4.17 8.44
CA ILE A 139 -0.02 3.88 7.63
C ILE A 139 0.79 2.76 8.27
N SER A 140 1.39 1.92 7.44
CA SER A 140 2.32 0.86 7.88
C SER A 140 3.38 0.63 6.81
N TYR A 141 4.54 0.14 7.24
CA TYR A 141 5.53 -0.41 6.33
C TYR A 141 5.24 -1.90 6.10
N ASP A 142 5.60 -2.40 4.92
CA ASP A 142 5.48 -3.82 4.59
C ASP A 142 6.66 -4.24 3.72
N TYR A 143 6.95 -5.53 3.71
CA TYR A 143 8.05 -6.13 2.95
C TYR A 143 7.53 -6.72 1.64
N ARG A 144 8.14 -6.33 0.53
CA ARG A 144 7.98 -7.05 -0.74
C ARG A 144 8.75 -8.36 -0.65
N ARG A 145 8.09 -9.40 -0.16
CA ARG A 145 8.63 -10.76 -0.04
C ARG A 145 8.83 -11.39 -1.43
N ASN A 146 9.87 -12.21 -1.54
CA ASN A 146 10.18 -13.03 -2.68
C ASN A 146 9.14 -14.15 -2.82
N GLU A 147 8.37 -14.09 -3.91
CA GLU A 147 7.33 -15.05 -4.24
C GLU A 147 7.83 -16.50 -4.33
N ASP A 148 9.07 -16.73 -4.78
CA ASP A 148 9.65 -18.05 -4.93
C ASP A 148 10.01 -18.68 -3.58
N VAL A 149 10.44 -17.87 -2.61
CA VAL A 149 10.67 -18.33 -1.23
C VAL A 149 9.36 -18.84 -0.64
N VAL A 150 8.29 -18.04 -0.76
CA VAL A 150 6.95 -18.42 -0.28
C VAL A 150 6.48 -19.71 -0.96
N ALA A 151 6.60 -19.80 -2.29
CA ALA A 151 6.17 -20.97 -3.05
C ALA A 151 6.98 -22.23 -2.69
N ALA A 152 8.30 -22.11 -2.54
CA ALA A 152 9.18 -23.21 -2.18
C ALA A 152 8.85 -23.77 -0.79
N VAL A 153 8.65 -22.89 0.20
CA VAL A 153 8.30 -23.27 1.57
C VAL A 153 6.94 -23.96 1.63
N LEU A 154 5.92 -23.44 0.93
CA LEU A 154 4.61 -24.08 0.86
C LEU A 154 4.65 -25.46 0.17
N LYS A 155 5.46 -25.61 -0.89
CA LYS A 155 5.67 -26.91 -1.56
C LYS A 155 6.37 -27.90 -0.65
N ARG A 156 7.44 -27.48 0.05
CA ARG A 156 8.19 -28.30 1.01
C ARG A 156 7.28 -28.82 2.12
N ALA A 157 6.41 -27.96 2.64
CA ALA A 157 5.47 -28.29 3.70
C ALA A 157 4.39 -29.31 3.29
N ASN A 158 4.07 -29.39 1.99
CA ASN A 158 3.11 -30.34 1.42
C ASN A 158 1.79 -30.42 2.21
N GLY A 159 1.22 -29.26 2.54
CA GLY A 159 -0.04 -29.16 3.26
C GLY A 159 0.02 -29.39 4.77
N LYS A 160 1.20 -29.68 5.34
CA LYS A 160 1.40 -29.86 6.78
C LYS A 160 2.13 -28.68 7.41
N CYS A 161 1.69 -28.28 8.59
CA CYS A 161 2.39 -27.28 9.39
C CYS A 161 3.80 -27.77 9.75
N GLU A 162 4.82 -26.97 9.47
CA GLU A 162 6.22 -27.34 9.74
C GLU A 162 6.57 -27.27 11.24
N LEU A 163 5.69 -26.70 12.07
CA LEU A 163 5.86 -26.64 13.52
C LEU A 163 5.14 -27.79 14.24
N CYS A 164 3.81 -27.84 14.20
CA CYS A 164 3.02 -28.88 14.89
C CYS A 164 2.84 -30.18 14.10
N LYS A 165 3.28 -30.22 12.83
CA LYS A 165 3.20 -31.39 11.92
C LYS A 165 1.77 -31.84 11.55
N LEU A 166 0.75 -31.12 12.00
CA LEU A 166 -0.65 -31.36 11.62
C LEU A 166 -0.94 -30.85 10.21
N GLU A 167 -1.96 -31.43 9.57
CA GLU A 167 -2.50 -30.95 8.29
C GLU A 167 -3.00 -29.50 8.40
N ALA A 168 -3.02 -28.79 7.26
CA ALA A 168 -3.63 -27.48 7.17
C ALA A 168 -5.08 -27.52 7.66
N PRO A 169 -5.54 -26.50 8.40
CA PRO A 169 -6.86 -26.52 9.03
C PRO A 169 -8.01 -26.49 8.01
N PHE A 170 -7.77 -25.97 6.81
CA PHE A 170 -8.77 -25.90 5.74
C PHE A 170 -8.11 -25.70 4.37
N LEU A 171 -8.90 -25.81 3.31
CA LEU A 171 -8.51 -25.53 1.93
C LEU A 171 -8.93 -24.11 1.52
N LYS A 172 -8.09 -23.42 0.76
CA LYS A 172 -8.37 -22.09 0.22
C LYS A 172 -9.58 -22.12 -0.72
N ALA A 173 -10.55 -21.25 -0.48
CA ALA A 173 -11.73 -21.14 -1.37
C ALA A 173 -11.38 -20.76 -2.82
N SER A 174 -10.24 -20.09 -3.03
CA SER A 174 -9.82 -19.64 -4.37
C SER A 174 -9.32 -20.75 -5.28
N ASN A 175 -8.74 -21.83 -4.73
CA ASN A 175 -8.06 -22.85 -5.52
C ASN A 175 -7.98 -24.24 -4.86
N SER A 176 -8.71 -24.46 -3.76
CA SER A 176 -8.73 -25.71 -2.98
C SER A 176 -7.36 -26.20 -2.47
N SER A 177 -6.34 -25.34 -2.42
CA SER A 177 -5.03 -25.72 -1.85
C SER A 177 -5.00 -25.60 -0.32
N PRO A 178 -4.18 -26.39 0.40
CA PRO A 178 -4.03 -26.29 1.86
C PRO A 178 -3.67 -24.87 2.32
N TYR A 179 -4.34 -24.37 3.36
CA TYR A 179 -4.06 -23.06 3.94
C TYR A 179 -2.96 -23.14 5.01
N LEU A 180 -1.78 -22.62 4.68
CA LEU A 180 -0.67 -22.35 5.61
C LEU A 180 -0.14 -20.93 5.37
N GLU A 181 0.42 -20.33 6.41
CA GLU A 181 1.02 -19.00 6.42
C GLU A 181 2.55 -19.13 6.48
N VAL A 182 3.26 -18.49 5.55
CA VAL A 182 4.73 -18.49 5.57
C VAL A 182 5.21 -17.48 6.60
N HIS A 183 5.97 -17.99 7.57
CA HIS A 183 6.57 -17.28 8.68
C HIS A 183 8.09 -17.26 8.52
N HIS A 184 8.73 -16.13 8.82
CA HIS A 184 10.18 -16.04 8.90
C HIS A 184 10.61 -16.22 10.36
N TRP A 185 11.47 -17.20 10.65
CA TRP A 185 11.90 -17.53 12.01
C TRP A 185 12.60 -16.34 12.68
N ILE A 186 13.54 -15.72 11.99
CA ILE A 186 14.00 -14.37 12.29
C ILE A 186 13.13 -13.44 11.45
N LEU A 187 12.34 -12.59 12.11
CA LEU A 187 11.39 -11.72 11.43
C LEU A 187 12.12 -10.73 10.51
N LEU A 188 11.52 -10.42 9.35
CA LEU A 188 12.07 -9.41 8.44
C LEU A 188 12.16 -8.03 9.10
N SER A 189 11.23 -7.72 10.01
CA SER A 189 11.24 -6.50 10.85
C SER A 189 12.43 -6.42 11.80
N GLU A 190 13.05 -7.57 12.13
CA GLU A 190 14.22 -7.68 12.99
C GLU A 190 15.51 -7.89 12.18
N GLY A 191 15.46 -7.70 10.86
CA GLY A 191 16.60 -7.88 9.96
C GLY A 191 16.83 -9.32 9.50
N GLY A 192 15.84 -10.21 9.67
CA GLY A 192 15.90 -11.57 9.11
C GLY A 192 15.94 -11.57 7.58
N GLU A 193 16.60 -12.58 7.01
CA GLU A 193 16.72 -12.73 5.56
C GLU A 193 15.45 -13.33 4.96
N ASP A 194 15.10 -12.92 3.74
CA ASP A 194 14.02 -13.53 2.98
C ASP A 194 14.51 -14.76 2.20
N THR A 195 14.75 -15.85 2.94
CA THR A 195 15.31 -17.11 2.41
C THR A 195 14.48 -18.32 2.85
N VAL A 196 14.59 -19.41 2.08
CA VAL A 196 13.87 -20.68 2.36
C VAL A 196 14.28 -21.30 3.70
N ASP A 197 15.52 -21.08 4.15
CA ASP A 197 16.04 -21.58 5.43
C ASP A 197 15.55 -20.76 6.62
N ASN A 198 15.36 -19.46 6.43
CA ASN A 198 14.78 -18.58 7.43
C ASN A 198 13.24 -18.61 7.42
N ALA A 199 12.59 -19.38 6.54
CA ALA A 199 11.14 -19.42 6.42
C ALA A 199 10.55 -20.80 6.69
N GLY A 200 9.31 -20.84 7.19
CA GLY A 200 8.54 -22.06 7.40
C GLY A 200 7.04 -21.87 7.17
N ALA A 201 6.36 -22.94 6.74
CA ALA A 201 4.91 -22.92 6.53
C ALA A 201 4.17 -23.35 7.79
N LEU A 202 3.42 -22.44 8.39
CA LEU A 202 2.75 -22.65 9.67
C LEU A 202 1.23 -22.62 9.52
N CYS A 203 0.52 -23.40 10.34
CA CYS A 203 -0.92 -23.18 10.48
C CYS A 203 -1.17 -21.84 11.23
N PRO A 204 -2.35 -21.24 11.11
CA PRO A 204 -2.66 -19.95 11.75
C PRO A 204 -2.36 -19.95 13.26
N ASN A 205 -2.66 -21.03 13.97
CA ASN A 205 -2.42 -21.14 15.41
C ASN A 205 -0.92 -21.10 15.74
N CYS A 206 -0.12 -21.95 15.10
CA CYS A 206 1.33 -21.97 15.29
C CYS A 206 1.99 -20.66 14.83
N HIS A 207 1.45 -20.04 13.78
CA HIS A 207 1.95 -18.75 13.32
C HIS A 207 1.72 -17.66 14.36
N LYS A 208 0.54 -17.59 14.97
CA LYS A 208 0.26 -16.65 16.06
C LYS A 208 1.04 -16.96 17.33
N GLU A 209 1.26 -18.23 17.68
CA GLU A 209 2.12 -18.61 18.79
C GLU A 209 3.57 -18.15 18.58
N ALA A 210 4.09 -18.26 17.35
CA ALA A 210 5.43 -17.77 17.01
C ALA A 210 5.56 -16.23 17.10
N HIS A 211 4.46 -15.47 17.02
CA HIS A 211 4.46 -14.01 17.13
C HIS A 211 4.13 -13.48 18.53
N PHE A 212 3.24 -14.14 19.25
CA PHE A 212 2.62 -13.61 20.48
C PHE A 212 2.57 -14.63 21.61
N GLY A 213 2.96 -15.88 21.35
CA GLY A 213 2.95 -16.95 22.35
C GLY A 213 4.10 -16.83 23.32
N GLN A 214 3.93 -17.39 24.53
CA GLN A 214 4.97 -17.44 25.56
C GLN A 214 6.25 -18.17 25.10
N ASN A 215 6.13 -19.04 24.08
CA ASN A 215 7.23 -19.82 23.52
C ASN A 215 7.91 -19.15 22.31
N GLN A 216 7.59 -17.91 21.96
CA GLN A 216 8.10 -17.22 20.78
C GLN A 216 9.64 -17.33 20.61
N GLU A 217 10.41 -17.02 21.66
CA GLU A 217 11.88 -17.09 21.62
C GLU A 217 12.40 -18.52 21.39
N TYR A 218 11.72 -19.51 21.97
CA TYR A 218 12.05 -20.91 21.76
C TYR A 218 11.76 -21.33 20.31
N ILE A 219 10.60 -20.95 19.77
CA ILE A 219 10.20 -21.24 18.38
C ILE A 219 11.17 -20.58 17.40
N LYS A 220 11.50 -19.31 17.61
CA LYS A 220 12.47 -18.54 16.79
C LYS A 220 13.83 -19.24 16.73
N SER A 221 14.33 -19.72 17.86
CA SER A 221 15.66 -20.33 17.95
C SER A 221 15.70 -21.79 17.47
N ASN A 222 14.65 -22.57 17.73
CA ASN A 222 14.66 -24.02 17.53
C ASN A 222 13.80 -24.49 16.35
N LYS A 223 12.98 -23.61 15.77
CA LYS A 223 12.02 -23.93 14.69
C LYS A 223 11.09 -25.09 15.08
N ALA A 224 10.77 -25.19 16.36
CA ALA A 224 10.03 -26.28 16.97
C ALA A 224 9.15 -25.80 18.14
N ILE A 225 8.10 -26.56 18.47
CA ILE A 225 7.33 -26.37 19.71
C ILE A 225 8.09 -27.00 20.87
N LYS A 226 8.11 -26.30 22.01
CA LYS A 226 8.68 -26.82 23.26
C LYS A 226 7.84 -28.02 23.72
N THR A 227 8.39 -29.22 23.62
CA THR A 227 7.72 -30.41 24.16
C THR A 227 7.75 -30.31 25.68
N ILE A 228 6.57 -30.27 26.31
CA ILE A 228 6.45 -30.40 27.75
C ILE A 228 6.69 -31.89 28.04
N GLY A 229 7.91 -32.23 28.43
CA GLY A 229 8.27 -33.55 28.96
C GLY A 229 7.84 -33.71 30.40
#